data_AF-A0A4Y4MCU3-F1
#
_entry.id   AF-A0A4Y4MCU3-F1
#
_cell.length_a   1.000
_cell.length_b   1.000
_cell.length_c   1.000
_cell.angle_alpha   90.00
_cell.angle_beta   90.00
_cell.angle_gamma   90.00
#
_symmetry.space_group_name_H-M   'P 1'
#
loop_
_entity.id
_entity.type
_entity.pdbx_description
1 polymer ?
#
loop_
_entity_poly.entity_id
_entity_poly.type
_entity_poly.pdbx_seq_one_letter_code
_entity_poly.pdbx_strand_id
1 'polypeptide(L)'
;MLITAMLFLGVIFLKGFESPFSDEDVRGIQNLEQKAEFERHQKIVLPIMDSTYTMITKLTDDGPQPFVENNIQLGVNDLNSYFNGTDVVDIRKDAYPQIAKFYKMYFDDKKVISTTSEDIKIFQKQVDECRIGFKDKQNKLYQREQDLKARMQ
;
A
#
# COMPACT_ATOMS: atom_id res chain seq x y z
N MET A 1 29.38 -57.92 -42.69
CA MET A 1 29.81 -58.23 -41.30
C MET A 1 30.07 -56.93 -40.52
N LEU A 2 31.04 -56.09 -40.91
CA LEU A 2 31.32 -54.82 -40.22
C LEU A 2 30.19 -53.78 -40.32
N ILE A 3 29.62 -53.60 -41.52
CA ILE A 3 28.52 -52.64 -41.75
C ILE A 3 27.28 -53.05 -40.95
N THR A 4 26.95 -54.34 -40.93
CA THR A 4 25.84 -54.88 -40.14
C THR A 4 26.07 -54.70 -38.64
N ALA A 5 27.30 -54.91 -38.15
CA ALA A 5 27.64 -54.65 -36.75
C ALA A 5 27.52 -53.17 -36.36
N MET A 6 27.94 -52.25 -37.25
CA MET A 6 27.77 -50.80 -37.03
C MET A 6 26.30 -50.38 -37.00
N LEU A 7 25.45 -50.95 -37.86
CA LEU A 7 24.02 -50.68 -37.84
C LEU A 7 23.36 -51.17 -36.56
N PHE A 8 23.71 -52.38 -36.10
CA PHE A 8 23.21 -52.91 -34.83
C PHE A 8 23.66 -52.07 -33.63
N LEU A 9 24.93 -51.66 -33.60
CA LEU A 9 25.44 -50.76 -32.56
C LEU A 9 24.73 -49.40 -32.59
N GLY A 10 24.51 -48.82 -33.77
CA GLY A 10 23.75 -47.57 -33.93
C GLY A 10 22.33 -47.67 -33.38
N VAL A 11 21.62 -48.76 -33.68
CA VAL A 11 20.26 -48.99 -33.16
C VAL A 11 20.26 -49.18 -31.63
N ILE A 12 21.24 -49.90 -31.08
CA ILE A 12 21.35 -50.12 -29.63
C ILE A 12 21.65 -48.81 -28.89
N PHE A 13 22.56 -47.97 -29.42
CA PHE A 13 22.90 -46.68 -28.83
C PHE A 13 21.74 -45.68 -28.91
N LEU A 14 21.00 -45.65 -30.01
CA LEU A 14 19.88 -44.72 -30.19
C LEU A 14 18.62 -45.13 -29.41
N LYS A 15 18.46 -46.41 -29.07
CA LYS A 15 17.28 -46.90 -28.33
C LYS A 15 17.22 -46.41 -26.87
N GLY A 16 18.36 -46.01 -26.29
CA GLY A 16 18.46 -45.46 -24.94
C GLY A 16 18.76 -43.95 -24.90
N PHE A 17 18.75 -43.27 -26.05
CA PHE A 17 19.01 -41.84 -26.13
C PHE A 17 17.70 -41.09 -25.87
N GLU A 18 17.46 -40.72 -24.60
CA GLU A 18 16.39 -39.77 -24.28
C GLU A 18 16.73 -38.43 -24.96
N SER A 19 15.78 -37.90 -25.72
CA SER A 19 15.94 -36.63 -26.43
C SER A 19 16.34 -35.55 -25.42
N PRO A 20 17.38 -34.74 -25.69
CA PRO A 20 17.70 -33.59 -24.85
C PRO A 20 16.55 -32.55 -24.89
N PHE A 21 15.62 -32.65 -25.84
CA PHE A 21 14.36 -31.90 -25.85
C PHE A 21 13.24 -32.71 -25.19
N SER A 22 13.48 -33.20 -23.98
CA SER A 22 12.46 -33.90 -23.19
C SER A 22 11.37 -32.92 -22.73
N ASP A 23 10.23 -33.44 -22.27
CA ASP A 23 9.14 -32.61 -21.73
C ASP A 23 9.57 -31.70 -20.57
N GLU A 24 10.67 -32.04 -19.89
CA GLU A 24 11.27 -31.24 -18.82
C GLU A 24 11.84 -29.91 -19.34
N ASP A 25 12.55 -29.93 -20.47
CA ASP A 25 13.13 -28.73 -21.08
C ASP A 25 12.03 -27.81 -21.63
N VAL A 26 10.96 -28.38 -22.20
CA VAL A 26 9.78 -27.61 -22.65
C VAL A 26 9.10 -26.91 -21.47
N ARG A 27 8.93 -27.59 -20.33
CA ARG A 27 8.41 -26.98 -19.10
C ARG A 27 9.35 -25.92 -18.53
N GLY A 28 10.65 -26.14 -18.65
CA GLY A 28 11.68 -25.16 -18.28
C GLY A 28 11.51 -23.84 -19.04
N ILE A 29 11.36 -23.93 -20.37
CA ILE A 29 11.14 -22.77 -21.24
C ILE A 29 9.83 -22.05 -20.90
N GLN A 30 8.72 -22.78 -20.72
CA GLN A 30 7.43 -22.18 -20.34
C GLN A 30 7.51 -21.45 -19.00
N ASN A 31 8.22 -21.99 -18.02
CA ASN A 31 8.43 -21.34 -16.74
C ASN A 31 9.27 -20.05 -16.86
N LEU A 32 10.28 -20.05 -17.74
CA LEU A 32 11.08 -18.86 -18.00
C LEU A 32 10.26 -17.77 -18.70
N GLU A 33 9.42 -18.13 -19.66
CA GLU A 33 8.49 -17.20 -20.32
C GLU A 33 7.52 -16.57 -19.31
N GLN A 34 6.93 -17.37 -18.42
CA GLN A 34 6.04 -16.89 -17.36
C GLN A 34 6.75 -15.94 -16.38
N LYS A 35 8.01 -16.23 -16.02
CA LYS A 35 8.81 -15.31 -15.20
C LYS A 35 9.08 -14.00 -15.91
N ALA A 36 9.43 -14.04 -17.19
CA ALA A 36 9.68 -12.84 -18.00
C ALA A 36 8.40 -12.01 -18.22
N GLU A 37 7.25 -12.67 -18.34
CA GLU A 37 5.95 -12.01 -18.39
C GLU A 37 5.60 -11.32 -17.07
N PHE A 38 5.76 -12.03 -15.95
CA PHE A 38 5.61 -11.44 -14.62
C PHE A 38 6.51 -10.23 -14.43
N GLU A 39 7.80 -10.30 -14.81
CA GLU A 39 8.74 -9.19 -14.67
C GLU A 39 8.34 -7.95 -15.49
N ARG A 40 7.75 -8.15 -16.67
CA ARG A 40 7.20 -7.04 -17.48
C ARG A 40 6.05 -6.35 -16.75
N HIS A 41 5.12 -7.13 -16.21
CA HIS A 41 4.01 -6.64 -15.42
C HIS A 41 4.48 -5.97 -14.11
N GLN A 42 5.48 -6.55 -13.46
CA GLN A 42 6.08 -6.02 -12.25
C GLN A 42 6.59 -4.58 -12.45
N LYS A 43 7.27 -4.31 -13.57
CA LYS A 43 7.77 -2.95 -13.89
C LYS A 43 6.65 -1.90 -14.02
N ILE A 44 5.44 -2.32 -14.38
CA ILE A 44 4.28 -1.43 -14.55
C ILE A 44 3.59 -1.18 -13.20
N VAL A 45 3.45 -2.22 -12.37
CA VAL A 45 2.74 -2.13 -11.09
C VAL A 45 3.60 -1.55 -9.96
N LEU A 46 4.93 -1.68 -10.03
CA LEU A 46 5.86 -1.13 -9.02
C LEU A 46 5.68 0.39 -8.80
N PRO A 47 5.60 1.24 -9.84
CA PRO A 47 5.31 2.67 -9.66
C PRO A 47 4.01 2.95 -8.91
N ILE A 48 2.95 2.17 -9.16
CA ILE A 48 1.67 2.30 -8.46
C ILE A 48 1.86 1.95 -6.99
N MET A 49 2.57 0.86 -6.70
CA MET A 49 2.89 0.41 -5.35
C MET A 49 3.68 1.46 -4.56
N ASP A 50 4.74 2.00 -5.14
CA ASP A 50 5.64 2.94 -4.48
C ASP A 50 4.97 4.32 -4.30
N SER A 51 4.25 4.80 -5.31
CA SER A 51 3.52 6.06 -5.23
C SER A 51 2.38 5.99 -4.21
N THR A 52 1.61 4.90 -4.19
CA THR A 52 0.52 4.69 -3.22
C THR A 52 1.07 4.68 -1.79
N TYR A 53 2.15 3.94 -1.54
CA TYR A 53 2.82 3.94 -0.24
C TYR A 53 3.32 5.33 0.17
N THR A 54 3.94 6.04 -0.77
CA THR A 54 4.44 7.40 -0.53
C THR A 54 3.31 8.38 -0.22
N MET A 55 2.16 8.26 -0.88
CA MET A 55 0.98 9.08 -0.58
C MET A 55 0.43 8.79 0.82
N ILE A 56 0.30 7.51 1.21
CA ILE A 56 -0.19 7.12 2.55
C ILE A 56 0.78 7.60 3.65
N THR A 57 2.08 7.41 3.46
CA THR A 57 3.10 7.81 4.45
C THR A 57 3.19 9.31 4.66
N LYS A 58 2.91 10.10 3.61
CA LYS A 58 2.92 11.57 3.66
C LYS A 58 1.64 12.19 4.23
N LEU A 59 0.65 11.39 4.61
CA LEU A 59 -0.52 11.91 5.32
C LEU A 59 -0.08 12.54 6.65
N THR A 60 -0.41 13.82 6.80
CA THR A 60 -0.08 14.65 7.96
C THR A 60 -1.22 14.65 8.98
N ASP A 61 -0.98 15.29 10.13
CA ASP A 61 -1.95 15.47 11.22
C ASP A 61 -3.03 16.53 10.92
N ASP A 62 -3.07 17.02 9.68
CA ASP A 62 -4.13 17.88 9.18
C ASP A 62 -4.98 17.00 8.27
N GLY A 63 -6.30 17.08 8.41
CA GLY A 63 -7.23 16.17 7.73
C GLY A 63 -6.89 15.98 6.24
N PRO A 64 -6.86 14.72 5.75
CA PRO A 64 -6.49 14.43 4.37
C PRO A 64 -7.41 15.13 3.38
N GLN A 65 -6.83 15.78 2.36
CA GLN A 65 -7.61 16.39 1.30
C GLN A 65 -8.38 15.30 0.52
N PRO A 66 -9.66 15.52 0.15
CA PRO A 66 -10.47 14.50 -0.54
C PRO A 66 -9.83 13.93 -1.81
N PHE A 67 -9.09 14.76 -2.56
CA PHE A 67 -8.34 14.32 -3.74
C PHE A 67 -7.23 13.32 -3.40
N VAL A 68 -6.49 13.55 -2.30
CA VAL A 68 -5.43 12.66 -1.85
C VAL A 68 -6.00 11.32 -1.40
N GLU A 69 -7.12 11.34 -0.65
CA GLU A 69 -7.82 10.12 -0.26
C GLU A 69 -8.26 9.31 -1.47
N ASN A 70 -8.88 9.96 -2.46
CA ASN A 70 -9.34 9.31 -3.67
C ASN A 70 -8.18 8.68 -4.45
N ASN A 71 -7.04 9.38 -4.59
CA ASN A 71 -5.87 8.82 -5.28
C ASN A 71 -5.28 7.61 -4.58
N ILE A 72 -5.24 7.62 -3.24
CA ILE A 72 -4.80 6.47 -2.46
C ILE A 72 -5.76 5.30 -2.68
N GLN A 73 -7.07 5.52 -2.62
CA GLN A 73 -8.07 4.48 -2.86
C GLN A 73 -7.96 3.89 -4.26
N LEU A 74 -7.77 4.72 -5.28
CA LEU A 74 -7.51 4.27 -6.65
C LEU A 74 -6.25 3.41 -6.72
N GLY A 75 -5.13 3.87 -6.17
CA GLY A 75 -3.88 3.10 -6.16
C GLY A 75 -3.99 1.75 -5.44
N VAL A 76 -4.73 1.70 -4.32
CA VAL A 76 -5.04 0.45 -3.60
C VAL A 76 -5.89 -0.50 -4.46
N ASN A 77 -6.91 0.02 -5.14
CA ASN A 77 -7.78 -0.79 -6.01
C ASN A 77 -7.04 -1.29 -7.25
N ASP A 78 -6.20 -0.46 -7.85
CA ASP A 78 -5.35 -0.80 -8.98
C ASP A 78 -4.41 -1.95 -8.59
N LEU A 79 -3.72 -1.85 -7.43
CA LEU A 79 -2.88 -2.94 -6.91
C LEU A 79 -3.65 -4.23 -6.68
N ASN A 80 -4.86 -4.14 -6.11
CA ASN A 80 -5.68 -5.31 -5.78
C ASN A 80 -6.17 -6.05 -7.03
N SER A 81 -6.42 -5.32 -8.12
CA SER A 81 -7.02 -5.86 -9.34
C SER A 81 -6.05 -6.08 -10.49
N TYR A 82 -4.82 -5.57 -10.39
CA TYR A 82 -3.86 -5.50 -11.50
C TYR A 82 -3.67 -6.84 -12.25
N PHE A 83 -3.56 -7.95 -11.51
CA PHE A 83 -3.35 -9.29 -12.08
C PHE A 83 -4.64 -10.09 -12.35
N ASN A 84 -5.84 -9.54 -12.08
CA ASN A 84 -7.09 -10.28 -12.23
C ASN A 84 -7.48 -10.54 -13.70
N GLY A 85 -6.92 -9.78 -14.64
CA GLY A 85 -7.17 -9.91 -16.08
C GLY A 85 -5.93 -10.25 -16.90
N THR A 86 -4.85 -10.71 -16.26
CA THR A 86 -3.61 -11.09 -16.95
C THR A 86 -3.47 -12.62 -16.96
N ASP A 87 -2.82 -13.14 -18.01
CA ASP A 87 -2.57 -14.58 -18.17
C ASP A 87 -1.36 -15.07 -17.35
N VAL A 88 -0.79 -14.19 -16.52
CA VAL A 88 0.37 -14.50 -15.66
C VAL A 88 -0.02 -15.56 -14.63
N VAL A 89 0.69 -16.69 -14.63
CA VAL A 89 0.49 -17.77 -13.64
C VAL A 89 1.54 -17.78 -12.52
N ASP A 90 2.51 -16.85 -12.55
CA ASP A 90 3.54 -16.72 -11.53
C ASP A 90 2.94 -16.44 -10.14
N ILE A 91 3.27 -17.28 -9.15
CA ILE A 91 2.75 -17.22 -7.77
C ILE A 91 3.00 -15.87 -7.08
N ARG A 92 4.02 -15.11 -7.51
CA ARG A 92 4.34 -13.80 -6.91
C ARG A 92 3.23 -12.78 -7.15
N LYS A 93 2.38 -12.99 -8.16
CA LYS A 93 1.21 -12.13 -8.41
C LYS A 93 0.24 -12.10 -7.22
N ASP A 94 0.17 -13.19 -6.45
CA ASP A 94 -0.76 -13.33 -5.33
C ASP A 94 -0.38 -12.44 -4.14
N ALA A 95 0.84 -11.88 -4.13
CA ALA A 95 1.28 -10.91 -3.13
C ALA A 95 0.58 -9.55 -3.28
N TYR A 96 0.23 -9.14 -4.50
CA TYR A 96 -0.30 -7.79 -4.77
C TYR A 96 -1.65 -7.51 -4.11
N PRO A 97 -2.64 -8.43 -4.13
CA PRO A 97 -3.85 -8.29 -3.33
C PRO A 97 -3.60 -8.18 -1.82
N GLN A 98 -2.55 -8.84 -1.30
CA GLN A 98 -2.18 -8.74 0.12
C GLN A 98 -1.54 -7.40 0.45
N ILE A 99 -0.67 -6.89 -0.44
CA ILE A 99 -0.10 -5.54 -0.34
C ILE A 99 -1.21 -4.49 -0.36
N ALA A 100 -2.20 -4.63 -1.24
CA ALA A 100 -3.35 -3.73 -1.31
C ALA A 100 -4.17 -3.73 -0.01
N LYS A 101 -4.42 -4.91 0.59
CA LYS A 101 -5.08 -5.00 1.91
C LYS A 101 -4.27 -4.30 3.01
N PHE A 102 -2.95 -4.50 3.02
CA PHE A 102 -2.08 -3.80 3.95
C PHE A 102 -2.13 -2.28 3.76
N TYR A 103 -2.07 -1.79 2.52
CA TYR A 103 -2.16 -0.35 2.23
C TYR A 103 -3.50 0.24 2.64
N LYS A 104 -4.61 -0.49 2.43
CA LYS A 104 -5.92 -0.07 2.92
C LYS A 104 -5.93 0.09 4.45
N MET A 105 -5.47 -0.94 5.17
CA MET A 105 -5.39 -0.90 6.63
C MET A 105 -4.51 0.25 7.12
N TYR A 106 -3.34 0.42 6.51
CA TYR A 106 -2.41 1.48 6.88
C TYR A 106 -2.96 2.89 6.60
N PHE A 107 -3.69 3.05 5.50
CA PHE A 107 -4.40 4.29 5.18
C PHE A 107 -5.50 4.60 6.19
N ASP A 108 -6.33 3.61 6.53
CA ASP A 108 -7.41 3.76 7.49
C ASP A 108 -6.86 4.17 8.87
N ASP A 109 -5.78 3.53 9.33
CA ASP A 109 -5.10 3.89 10.59
C ASP A 109 -4.55 5.33 10.56
N LYS A 110 -3.89 5.72 9.45
CA LYS A 110 -3.37 7.08 9.26
C LYS A 110 -4.48 8.13 9.30
N LYS A 111 -5.64 7.83 8.71
CA LYS A 111 -6.80 8.71 8.71
C LYS A 111 -7.35 8.90 10.13
N VAL A 112 -7.43 7.83 10.92
CA VAL A 112 -7.86 7.92 12.34
C VAL A 112 -6.88 8.78 13.14
N ILE A 113 -5.58 8.58 12.98
CA ILE A 113 -4.55 9.37 13.68
C ILE A 113 -4.65 10.86 13.30
N SER A 114 -4.78 11.16 12.01
CA SER A 114 -4.87 12.53 11.50
C SER A 114 -6.09 13.26 12.07
N THR A 115 -7.28 12.66 11.93
CA THR A 115 -8.54 13.23 12.43
C THR A 115 -8.55 13.40 13.95
N THR A 116 -8.09 12.39 14.69
CA THR A 116 -8.00 12.49 16.16
C THR A 116 -7.02 13.58 16.60
N SER A 117 -5.91 13.75 15.88
CA SER A 117 -4.92 14.78 16.20
C SER A 117 -5.46 16.18 15.91
N GLU A 118 -6.22 16.35 14.83
CA GLU A 118 -6.93 17.59 14.52
C GLU A 118 -7.97 17.93 15.60
N ASP A 119 -8.78 16.96 16.02
CA ASP A 119 -9.76 17.12 17.09
C ASP A 119 -9.11 17.54 18.41
N ILE A 120 -7.98 16.91 18.78
CA ILE A 120 -7.21 17.29 19.98
C ILE A 120 -6.75 18.75 19.89
N LYS A 121 -6.22 19.20 18.74
CA LYS A 121 -5.80 20.60 18.54
C LYS A 121 -6.99 21.56 18.72
N ILE A 122 -8.15 21.21 18.16
CA ILE A 122 -9.38 22.01 18.26
C ILE A 122 -9.85 22.10 19.71
N PHE A 123 -9.94 20.96 20.41
CA PHE A 123 -10.38 20.93 21.81
C PHE A 123 -9.43 21.68 22.74
N GLN A 124 -8.11 21.54 22.53
CA GLN A 124 -7.12 22.27 23.30
C GLN A 124 -7.33 23.78 23.16
N LYS A 125 -7.51 24.26 21.93
CA LYS A 125 -7.81 25.68 21.65
C LYS A 125 -9.09 26.15 22.32
N GLN A 126 -10.18 25.39 22.21
CA GLN A 126 -11.47 25.72 22.84
C GLN A 126 -11.36 25.78 24.37
N VAL A 127 -10.61 24.86 24.99
CA VAL A 127 -10.37 24.84 26.43
C VAL A 127 -9.56 26.07 26.86
N ASP A 128 -8.52 26.42 26.11
CA ASP A 128 -7.68 27.58 26.43
C ASP A 128 -8.47 28.89 26.27
N GLU A 129 -9.27 29.04 25.21
CA GLU A 129 -10.20 30.16 25.03
C GLU A 129 -11.23 30.25 26.16
N CYS A 130 -11.78 29.11 26.59
CA CYS A 130 -12.72 29.05 27.72
C CYS A 130 -12.06 29.50 29.03
N ARG A 131 -10.84 29.03 29.32
CA ARG A 131 -10.07 29.41 30.51
C ARG A 131 -9.75 30.90 30.55
N ILE A 132 -9.31 31.46 29.42
CA ILE A 132 -9.06 32.90 29.30
C ILE A 132 -10.36 33.67 29.54
N GLY A 133 -11.43 33.31 28.85
CA GLY A 133 -12.74 33.97 29.01
C GLY A 133 -13.30 33.87 30.43
N PHE A 134 -13.08 32.76 31.12
CA PHE A 134 -13.44 32.58 32.52
C PHE A 134 -12.66 33.55 33.43
N LYS A 135 -11.34 33.59 33.29
CA LYS A 135 -10.46 34.48 34.07
C LYS A 135 -10.80 35.95 33.84
N ASP A 136 -11.06 36.35 32.60
CA ASP A 136 -11.45 37.71 32.25
C ASP A 136 -12.80 38.12 32.87
N LYS A 137 -13.79 37.22 32.83
CA LYS A 137 -15.08 37.45 33.48
C LYS A 137 -14.94 37.54 35.00
N GLN A 138 -14.15 36.67 35.61
CA GLN A 138 -13.88 36.71 37.05
C GLN A 138 -13.24 38.04 37.47
N ASN A 139 -12.23 38.50 36.73
CA ASN A 139 -11.59 39.78 36.97
C ASN A 139 -12.56 40.97 36.83
N LYS A 140 -13.40 40.97 35.79
CA LYS A 140 -14.43 42.02 35.59
C LYS A 140 -15.45 42.05 36.72
N LEU A 141 -15.89 40.89 37.22
CA LEU A 141 -16.82 40.81 38.35
C LEU A 141 -16.16 41.36 39.63
N TYR A 142 -14.93 40.96 39.91
CA TYR A 142 -14.18 41.45 41.07
C TYR A 142 -14.00 42.98 41.04
N GLN A 143 -13.62 43.53 39.88
CA GLN A 143 -13.52 44.98 39.68
C GLN A 143 -14.86 45.68 39.92
N ARG A 144 -15.96 45.13 39.36
CA ARG A 144 -17.29 45.71 39.54
C ARG A 144 -17.75 45.69 41.00
N GLU A 145 -17.44 44.64 41.76
CA GLU A 145 -17.74 44.57 43.20
C GLU A 145 -16.93 45.60 43.99
N GLN A 146 -15.65 45.79 43.67
CA GLN A 146 -14.79 46.81 44.27
C GLN A 146 -15.35 48.22 44.01
N ASP A 147 -15.73 48.53 42.76
CA ASP A 147 -16.30 49.81 42.38
C ASP A 147 -17.63 50.09 43.09
N LEU A 148 -18.48 49.06 43.25
CA LEU A 148 -19.74 49.19 43.98
C LEU A 148 -19.50 49.48 45.47
N LYS A 149 -18.54 48.80 46.10
CA LYS A 149 -18.17 49.05 47.50
C LYS A 149 -17.63 50.47 47.69
N ALA A 150 -16.78 50.94 46.79
CA ALA A 150 -16.21 52.29 46.83
C ALA A 150 -17.27 53.40 46.68
N ARG A 151 -18.40 53.14 46.00
CA ARG A 151 -19.51 54.08 45.86
C ARG A 151 -20.49 54.11 47.03
N MET A 152 -20.46 53.09 47.89
CA MET A 152 -21.35 52.99 49.07
C MET A 152 -20.69 53.46 50.37
N GLN A 153 -19.42 53.86 50.32
CA GLN A 153 -18.69 54.56 51.39
C GLN A 153 -18.66 56.06 51.10
#